data_AF-A0A3G9GX59-F1
#
_entry.id   AF-A0A3G9GX59-F1
#
_cell.length_a   1.000
_cell.length_b   1.000
_cell.length_c   1.000
_cell.angle_alpha   90.00
_cell.angle_beta   90.00
_cell.angle_gamma   90.00
#
_symmetry.space_group_name_H-M   'P 1'
#
loop_
_entity.id
_entity.type
_entity.pdbx_description
1 polymer ?
#
loop_
_entity_poly.entity_id
_entity_poly.type
_entity_poly.pdbx_seq_one_letter_code
_entity_poly.pdbx_strand_id
1 'polypeptide(L)' 'MIWGTVKAGIGTGNAVMAWKTNTESGFDFMTLGKNRRIPADYDGLKLVSFLPQVEEKNIQ' A
#
# COMPACT_ATOMS: atom_id res chain seq x y z
N MET A 1 14.66 -6.81 -11.60
CA MET A 1 14.37 -5.68 -10.69
C MET A 1 13.88 -6.21 -9.35
N ILE A 2 14.30 -5.59 -8.24
CA ILE A 2 13.97 -5.99 -6.85
C ILE A 2 12.46 -6.18 -6.64
N TRP A 3 11.62 -5.31 -7.21
CA TRP A 3 10.16 -5.40 -7.04
C TRP A 3 9.56 -6.68 -7.62
N GLY A 4 10.12 -7.21 -8.71
CA GLY A 4 9.68 -8.47 -9.30
C GLY A 4 9.94 -9.65 -8.37
N THR A 5 11.11 -9.67 -7.71
CA THR A 5 11.45 -10.69 -6.71
C THR A 5 10.52 -10.62 -5.51
N VAL A 6 10.20 -9.41 -5.02
CA VAL A 6 9.22 -9.22 -3.93
C VAL A 6 7.86 -9.77 -4.35
N LYS A 7 7.36 -9.41 -5.54
CA LYS A 7 6.08 -9.95 -6.05
C LYS A 7 6.05 -11.47 -6.10
N ALA A 8 7.15 -12.11 -6.51
CA ALA A 8 7.23 -13.56 -6.60
C ALA A 8 7.35 -14.25 -5.24
N GLY A 9 7.98 -13.62 -4.24
CA GLY A 9 8.29 -14.23 -2.94
C GLY A 9 7.34 -13.87 -1.79
N ILE A 10 6.45 -12.89 -1.95
CA ILE A 10 5.67 -12.32 -0.82
C ILE A 10 4.55 -13.23 -0.31
N GLY A 11 4.09 -14.20 -1.11
CA GLY A 11 2.98 -15.09 -0.73
C GLY A 11 1.72 -14.32 -0.32
N THR A 12 1.22 -14.60 0.89
CA THR A 12 0.03 -13.95 1.49
C THR A 12 0.34 -12.68 2.28
N GLY A 13 1.60 -12.24 2.30
CA GLY A 13 2.05 -11.06 3.01
C GLY A 13 1.64 -9.73 2.36
N ASN A 14 2.17 -8.64 2.90
CA ASN A 14 2.06 -7.32 2.30
C ASN A 14 3.41 -6.58 2.30
N ALA A 15 3.58 -5.67 1.35
CA ALA A 15 4.80 -4.90 1.17
C ALA A 15 4.49 -3.50 0.68
N VAL A 16 5.38 -2.57 1.02
CA VAL A 16 5.39 -1.19 0.53
C VAL A 16 6.76 -0.95 -0.09
N MET A 17 6.76 -0.37 -1.29
CA MET A 17 7.96 0.14 -1.94
C MET A 17 7.83 1.65 -2.03
N ALA A 18 8.83 2.39 -1.57
CA ALA A 18 8.91 3.84 -1.72
C ALA A 18 10.26 4.22 -2.33
N TRP A 19 10.28 5.22 -3.20
CA TRP A 19 11.49 5.69 -3.88
C TRP A 19 11.44 7.20 -4.08
N LYS A 20 12.62 7.81 -4.24
CA LYS A 20 12.74 9.25 -4.50
C LYS A 20 12.27 9.57 -5.91
N THR A 21 11.50 10.65 -6.06
CA THR A 21 11.05 11.18 -7.35
C THR A 21 11.15 12.71 -7.36
N ASN A 22 11.04 13.32 -8.54
CA ASN A 22 11.04 14.79 -8.68
C ASN A 22 9.63 15.39 -8.55
N THR A 23 8.77 14.78 -7.72
CA THR A 23 7.43 15.28 -7.41
C THR A 23 7.47 16.26 -6.24
N GLU A 24 6.36 16.95 -5.97
CA GLU A 24 6.24 17.88 -4.83
C GLU A 24 6.57 17.20 -3.49
N SER A 25 6.10 15.97 -3.28
CA SER A 25 6.39 15.22 -2.04
C SER A 25 7.82 14.66 -1.99
N GLY A 26 8.57 14.68 -3.10
CA GLY A 26 9.94 14.16 -3.19
C GLY A 26 10.06 12.64 -3.17
N PHE A 27 8.95 11.91 -3.12
CA PHE A 27 8.90 10.45 -3.17
C PHE A 27 7.61 9.97 -3.85
N ASP A 28 7.63 8.71 -4.30
CA ASP A 28 6.44 7.97 -4.69
C ASP A 28 6.51 6.57 -4.05
N PHE A 29 5.36 5.91 -3.94
CA PHE A 29 5.26 4.60 -3.32
C PHE A 29 4.22 3.71 -3.97
N MET A 30 4.34 2.40 -3.79
CA MET A 30 3.32 1.43 -4.19
C MET A 30 3.21 0.34 -3.15
N THR A 31 2.03 -0.28 -3.08
CA THR A 31 1.71 -1.32 -2.12
C THR A 31 1.42 -2.63 -2.82
N LEU A 32 1.67 -3.74 -2.13
CA LEU A 32 1.36 -5.08 -2.59
C LEU A 32 0.74 -5.88 -1.44
N GLY A 33 -0.25 -6.71 -1.75
CA GLY A 33 -0.96 -7.53 -0.76
C GLY A 33 -2.06 -6.78 -0.02
N LYS A 34 -2.80 -7.51 0.83
CA LYS A 34 -3.90 -6.95 1.62
C LYS A 34 -3.34 -6.20 2.84
N ASN A 35 -3.76 -4.95 3.02
CA ASN A 35 -3.46 -4.12 4.19
C ASN A 35 -4.63 -3.16 4.44
N ARG A 36 -4.83 -2.73 5.68
CA ARG A 36 -5.79 -1.66 6.01
C ARG A 36 -5.25 -0.27 5.65
N ARG A 37 -3.95 -0.16 5.35
CA ARG A 37 -3.29 1.02 4.80
C ARG A 37 -3.29 0.92 3.28
N ILE A 38 -4.18 1.65 2.63
CA ILE A 38 -4.30 1.63 1.16
C ILE A 38 -3.89 2.99 0.60
N PRO A 39 -3.20 3.03 -0.56
CA PRO A 39 -2.95 4.28 -1.26
C PRO A 39 -4.29 4.97 -1.61
N ALA A 40 -4.35 6.27 -1.40
CA ALA A 40 -5.48 7.13 -1.76
C ALA A 40 -4.96 8.35 -2.52
N ASP A 41 -5.71 8.78 -3.53
CA ASP A 41 -5.45 10.05 -4.22
C ASP A 41 -6.30 11.15 -3.58
N TYR A 42 -5.66 12.28 -3.29
CA TYR A 42 -6.32 13.47 -2.77
C TYR A 42 -5.83 14.68 -3.56
N ASP A 43 -6.60 15.09 -4.56
CA ASP A 43 -6.25 16.18 -5.49
C ASP A 43 -4.85 16.01 -6.11
N GLY A 44 -4.51 14.79 -6.54
CA GLY A 44 -3.20 14.48 -7.14
C GLY A 44 -2.08 14.24 -6.12
N LEU A 45 -2.34 14.40 -4.82
CA LEU A 45 -1.43 13.97 -3.76
C LEU A 45 -1.70 12.51 -3.40
N LYS A 46 -0.64 11.71 -3.44
CA LYS A 46 -0.70 10.30 -3.07
C LYS A 46 -0.55 10.16 -1.55
N LEU A 47 -1.64 9.83 -0.88
CA LEU A 47 -1.73 9.65 0.56
C LEU A 47 -2.01 8.18 0.94
N VAL A 48 -2.10 7.91 2.23
CA VAL A 48 -2.46 6.59 2.78
C VAL A 48 -3.75 6.72 3.57
N SER A 49 -4.80 6.04 3.11
CA SER A 49 -6.01 5.85 3.90
C SER A 49 -5.83 4.70 4.88
N PHE A 50 -6.22 4.91 6.13
CA PHE A 50 -6.20 3.88 7.15
C PHE A 50 -7.63 3.41 7.44
N LEU A 51 -7.97 2.25 6.88
CA LEU A 51 -9.29 1.65 7.01
C LEU A 51 -9.56 1.22 8.46
N PRO A 52 -10.82 1.35 8.91
CA PRO A 52 -11.22 0.87 10.22
C PRO A 52 -10.93 -0.63 10.36
N GLN A 53 -10.88 -1.11 11.59
CA GLN A 53 -10.80 -2.53 11.83
C GLN A 53 -12.08 -3.18 11.27
N VAL A 54 -11.91 -4.24 10.49
CA VAL A 54 -13.07 -5.00 10.01
C VAL A 54 -13.64 -5.69 11.25
N GLU A 55 -14.81 -5.25 11.71
CA GLU A 55 -15.58 -6.02 12.67
C GLU A 55 -16.01 -7.31 11.96
N GLU A 56 -15.45 -8.44 12.36
CA GLU A 56 -16.04 -9.73 12.00
C GLU A 56 -17.43 -9.77 12.64
N LYS A 57 -18.45 -9.47 11.85
CA LYS A 57 -19.83 -9.75 12.23
C LYS A 57 -19.92 -11.27 12.40
N ASN A 58 -19.85 -11.73 13.65
CA ASN A 58 -20.22 -13.09 14.01
C ASN A 58 -21.67 -13.29 13.57
N ILE A 59 -21.87 -13.91 12.41
CA ILE A 59 -23.17 -14.45 12.02
C ILE A 59 -23.34 -15.69 12.88
N GLN A 60 -24.15 -15.56 13.92
CA GLN A 60 -24.51 -16.62 14.85
C GLN A 60 -25.52 -17.59 14.21
#